data_AF-A0A661G8N7-F1
#
_entry.id   AF-A0A661G8N7-F1
#
_cell.length_a   1.000
_cell.length_b   1.000
_cell.length_c   1.000
_cell.angle_alpha   90.00
_cell.angle_beta   90.00
_cell.angle_gamma   90.00
#
_symmetry.space_group_name_H-M   'P 1'
#
loop_
_entity.id
_entity.type
_entity.pdbx_description
1 polymer ?
#
loop_
_entity_poly.entity_id
_entity_poly.type
_entity_poly.pdbx_seq_one_letter_code
_entity_poly.pdbx_strand_id
1 'polypeptide(L)'
;MSVAQRNNRLYGKPPLVTLRALIKSIQNMEQAMQTKLTGRLVILVAACGLASPIFADTTAEDAKDYRISIMTVLRGHIGATSMTVRGLVDDHGQLAAHADGLANGIAELQYVFQEGSVVDDSEALPVIWEQPEKFAAAIKKAEDATVAFKEAVGSGDSEAIGAAFRNVGMSCRGCHDDFRVAHD
;
A
#
# COMPACT_ATOMS: atom_id res chain seq x y z
N MET A 1 88.99 -3.46 20.58
CA MET A 1 87.62 -3.69 20.06
C MET A 1 86.88 -4.54 21.09
N SER A 2 85.63 -4.29 21.50
CA SER A 2 84.62 -3.40 20.97
C SER A 2 83.66 -2.97 22.11
N VAL A 3 83.06 -1.81 21.93
CA VAL A 3 81.94 -1.20 22.69
C VAL A 3 80.73 -2.14 22.86
N ALA A 4 80.72 -3.32 22.22
CA ALA A 4 79.65 -4.31 22.23
C ALA A 4 79.28 -4.92 23.60
N GLN A 5 80.10 -4.81 24.66
CA GLN A 5 79.77 -5.38 25.98
C GLN A 5 79.02 -4.43 26.94
N ARG A 6 78.76 -3.16 26.56
CA ARG A 6 78.03 -2.22 27.43
C ARG A 6 76.53 -2.09 27.15
N ASN A 7 76.03 -2.58 26.01
CA ASN A 7 74.64 -2.35 25.60
C ASN A 7 73.64 -3.46 25.98
N ASN A 8 74.07 -4.54 26.65
CA ASN A 8 73.18 -5.66 27.00
C ASN A 8 72.51 -5.53 28.39
N ARG A 9 72.35 -4.31 28.93
CA ARG A 9 71.89 -4.07 30.30
C ARG A 9 70.57 -3.29 30.45
N LEU A 10 69.84 -3.03 29.36
CA LEU A 10 68.63 -2.18 29.41
C LEU A 10 67.32 -2.80 28.89
N TYR A 11 67.30 -4.08 28.49
CA TYR A 11 66.07 -4.75 28.07
C TYR A 11 65.84 -6.05 28.83
N GLY A 12 65.52 -5.93 30.12
CA GLY A 12 64.90 -7.02 30.87
C GLY A 12 63.47 -7.21 30.36
N LYS A 13 63.17 -8.38 29.81
CA LYS A 13 61.79 -8.77 29.48
C LYS A 13 60.95 -8.68 30.77
N PRO A 14 59.77 -8.04 30.75
CA PRO A 14 58.93 -7.95 31.94
C PRO A 14 58.54 -9.35 32.43
N PRO A 15 58.40 -9.57 33.74
CA PRO A 15 58.09 -10.87 34.31
C PRO A 15 56.72 -11.35 33.83
N LEU A 16 56.63 -12.62 33.39
CA LEU A 16 55.43 -13.29 32.84
C LEU A 16 54.17 -13.17 33.72
N VAL A 17 54.32 -12.82 35.00
CA VAL A 17 53.24 -12.59 35.96
C VAL A 17 52.34 -11.42 35.56
N THR A 18 52.87 -10.37 34.94
CA THR A 18 52.07 -9.20 34.53
C THR A 18 51.21 -9.47 33.29
N LEU A 19 51.69 -10.33 32.38
CA LEU A 19 50.95 -10.68 31.16
C LEU A 19 49.69 -11.50 31.46
N ARG A 20 49.78 -12.47 32.39
CA ARG A 20 48.60 -13.24 32.83
C ARG A 20 47.57 -12.39 33.56
N ALA A 21 48.02 -11.42 34.37
CA ALA A 21 47.12 -10.49 35.05
C ALA A 21 46.39 -9.56 34.07
N LEU A 22 47.10 -9.07 33.03
CA LEU A 22 46.50 -8.27 31.96
C LEU A 22 45.47 -9.07 31.14
N ILE A 23 45.79 -10.30 30.75
CA ILE A 23 44.86 -11.18 30.01
C ILE A 23 43.60 -11.46 30.82
N LYS A 24 43.74 -11.77 32.12
CA LYS A 24 42.59 -12.01 33.00
C LYS A 24 41.72 -10.75 33.19
N SER A 25 42.34 -9.57 33.24
CA SER A 25 41.61 -8.31 33.31
C SER A 25 40.82 -8.01 32.03
N ILE A 26 41.40 -8.31 30.86
CA ILE A 26 40.73 -8.17 29.55
C ILE A 26 39.55 -9.14 29.44
N GLN A 27 39.73 -10.41 29.82
CA GLN A 27 38.66 -11.42 29.81
C GLN A 27 37.50 -11.07 30.77
N ASN A 28 37.81 -10.56 31.96
CA ASN A 28 36.80 -10.12 32.92
C ASN A 28 36.02 -8.89 32.41
N MET A 29 36.68 -7.97 31.71
CA MET A 29 36.04 -6.81 31.10
C MET A 29 35.13 -7.22 29.92
N GLU A 30 35.54 -8.21 29.13
CA GLU A 30 34.74 -8.77 28.04
C GLU A 30 33.48 -9.48 28.57
N GLN A 31 33.60 -10.30 29.62
CA GLN A 31 32.44 -10.93 30.28
C GLN A 31 31.50 -9.91 30.94
N ALA A 32 32.03 -8.85 31.54
CA ALA A 32 31.23 -7.77 32.13
C ALA A 32 30.52 -6.92 31.06
N MET A 33 31.11 -6.76 29.88
CA MET A 33 30.50 -6.07 28.75
C MET A 33 29.40 -6.92 28.10
N GLN A 34 29.65 -8.23 27.91
CA GLN A 34 28.69 -9.19 27.35
C GLN A 34 27.43 -9.34 28.24
N THR A 35 27.59 -9.40 29.56
CA THR A 35 26.46 -9.53 30.51
C THR A 35 25.61 -8.27 30.65
N LYS A 36 26.19 -7.08 30.43
CA LYS A 36 25.44 -5.81 30.42
C LYS A 36 24.71 -5.55 29.09
N LEU A 37 25.21 -6.11 27.98
CA LEU A 37 24.56 -6.00 26.67
C LEU A 37 23.34 -6.93 26.55
N THR A 38 23.45 -8.16 27.07
CA THR A 38 22.35 -9.13 27.03
C THR A 38 21.21 -8.78 27.98
N GLY A 39 21.50 -8.18 29.16
CA GLY A 39 20.47 -7.77 30.12
C GLY A 39 19.58 -6.61 29.67
N ARG A 40 20.09 -5.69 28.83
CA ARG A 40 19.30 -4.54 28.34
C ARG A 40 18.49 -4.86 27.09
N LEU A 41 18.88 -5.87 26.31
CA LEU A 41 18.16 -6.28 25.09
C LEU A 41 16.87 -7.06 25.42
N VAL A 42 16.86 -7.83 26.51
CA VAL A 42 15.69 -8.65 26.91
C VAL A 42 14.53 -7.80 27.43
N ILE A 43 14.79 -6.61 28.00
CA ILE A 43 13.74 -5.74 28.54
C ILE A 43 13.04 -4.91 27.44
N LEU A 44 13.68 -4.67 26.29
CA LEU A 44 13.07 -3.89 25.20
C LEU A 44 12.14 -4.72 24.28
N VAL A 45 12.30 -6.05 24.26
CA VAL A 45 11.50 -6.94 23.39
C VAL A 45 10.13 -7.29 24.02
N ALA A 46 9.98 -7.14 25.34
CA ALA A 46 8.75 -7.49 26.05
C ALA A 46 7.64 -6.41 26.01
N ALA A 47 7.89 -5.23 25.44
CA ALA A 47 6.91 -4.15 25.34
C ALA A 47 6.17 -4.08 23.98
N CYS A 48 6.55 -4.89 22.99
CA CYS A 48 5.74 -5.11 21.79
C CYS A 48 4.68 -6.19 22.06
N GLY A 49 3.88 -5.99 23.10
CA GLY A 49 2.71 -6.81 23.37
C GLY A 49 1.70 -6.62 22.24
N LEU A 50 1.54 -7.65 21.42
CA LEU A 50 0.36 -8.00 20.62
C LEU A 50 -0.62 -6.83 20.40
N ALA A 51 -0.28 -5.92 19.48
CA ALA A 51 -1.32 -5.18 18.79
C ALA A 51 -2.07 -6.21 17.93
N SER A 52 -3.12 -6.82 18.49
CA SER A 52 -4.08 -7.53 17.66
C SER A 52 -4.58 -6.55 16.60
N PRO A 53 -4.65 -6.93 15.32
CA PRO A 53 -5.30 -6.08 14.34
C PRO A 53 -6.72 -5.81 14.84
N ILE A 54 -7.02 -4.54 15.11
CA ILE A 54 -8.39 -4.09 15.34
C ILE A 54 -9.04 -4.16 13.96
N PHE A 55 -9.70 -5.28 13.66
CA PHE A 55 -10.65 -5.30 12.56
C PHE A 55 -11.82 -4.40 12.97
N ALA A 56 -12.15 -3.43 12.12
CA ALA A 56 -13.36 -2.66 12.30
C ALA A 56 -14.56 -3.63 12.22
N ASP A 57 -15.50 -3.50 13.16
CA ASP A 57 -16.80 -4.18 13.08
C ASP A 57 -17.67 -3.35 12.13
N THR A 58 -17.43 -3.49 10.82
CA THR A 58 -18.12 -2.72 9.78
C THR A 58 -19.58 -3.14 9.72
N THR A 59 -20.48 -2.21 10.05
CA THR A 59 -21.93 -2.45 9.91
C THR A 59 -22.34 -2.50 8.44
N ALA A 60 -23.51 -3.08 8.15
CA ALA A 60 -24.05 -3.11 6.79
C ALA A 60 -24.27 -1.68 6.23
N GLU A 61 -24.67 -0.76 7.10
CA GLU A 61 -24.82 0.67 6.84
C GLU A 61 -23.48 1.34 6.53
N ASP A 62 -22.44 1.09 7.34
CA ASP A 62 -21.10 1.65 7.08
C ASP A 62 -20.51 1.12 5.77
N ALA A 63 -20.71 -0.17 5.47
CA ALA A 63 -20.31 -0.75 4.19
C ALA A 63 -21.05 -0.09 3.00
N LYS A 64 -22.33 0.27 3.17
CA LYS A 64 -23.10 1.04 2.18
C LYS A 64 -22.52 2.44 1.99
N ASP A 65 -22.33 3.18 3.07
CA ASP A 65 -21.86 4.55 3.00
C ASP A 65 -20.44 4.61 2.42
N TYR A 66 -19.60 3.63 2.72
CA TYR A 66 -18.27 3.49 2.15
C TYR A 66 -18.31 3.24 0.64
N ARG A 67 -19.08 2.27 0.15
CA ARG A 67 -19.19 2.03 -1.32
C ARG A 67 -19.78 3.24 -2.05
N ILE A 68 -20.76 3.93 -1.48
CA ILE A 68 -21.35 5.15 -2.07
C ILE A 68 -20.31 6.28 -2.16
N SER A 69 -19.46 6.42 -1.15
CA SER A 69 -18.36 7.39 -1.15
C SER A 69 -17.38 7.13 -2.28
N ILE A 70 -16.97 5.87 -2.49
CA ILE A 70 -16.10 5.48 -3.61
C ILE A 70 -16.77 5.75 -4.96
N MET A 71 -18.05 5.39 -5.12
CA MET A 71 -18.81 5.67 -6.35
C MET A 71 -18.96 7.17 -6.62
N THR A 72 -19.02 8.00 -5.57
CA THR A 72 -19.08 9.46 -5.69
C THR A 72 -17.76 10.05 -6.21
N VAL A 73 -16.62 9.55 -5.71
CA VAL A 73 -15.29 9.94 -6.21
C VAL A 73 -15.13 9.56 -7.68
N LEU A 74 -15.50 8.33 -8.05
CA LEU A 74 -15.50 7.86 -9.44
C LEU A 74 -16.35 8.75 -10.35
N ARG A 75 -17.57 9.09 -9.91
CA ARG A 75 -18.46 10.02 -10.64
C ARG A 75 -17.80 11.38 -10.87
N GLY A 76 -17.11 11.93 -9.86
CA GLY A 76 -16.37 13.18 -9.98
C GLY A 76 -15.31 13.13 -11.09
N HIS A 77 -14.49 12.08 -11.09
CA HIS A 77 -13.47 11.89 -12.12
C HIS A 77 -14.04 11.69 -13.52
N ILE A 78 -15.12 10.90 -13.67
CA ILE A 78 -15.82 10.75 -14.96
C ILE A 78 -16.34 12.09 -15.45
N GLY A 79 -16.96 12.88 -14.57
CA GLY A 79 -17.51 14.19 -14.91
C GLY A 79 -16.44 15.15 -15.43
N ALA A 80 -15.34 15.31 -14.69
CA ALA A 80 -14.22 16.17 -15.08
C ALA A 80 -13.58 15.70 -16.39
N THR A 81 -13.28 14.39 -16.50
CA THR A 81 -12.72 13.79 -17.72
C THR A 81 -13.62 14.02 -18.93
N SER A 82 -14.94 13.86 -18.78
CA SER A 82 -15.91 14.07 -19.86
C SER A 82 -15.88 15.51 -20.37
N MET A 83 -15.82 16.49 -19.48
CA MET A 83 -15.72 17.90 -19.87
C MET A 83 -14.43 18.19 -20.63
N THR A 84 -13.30 17.66 -20.17
CA THR A 84 -12.00 17.83 -20.82
C THR A 84 -11.96 17.15 -22.20
N VAL A 85 -12.30 15.86 -22.28
CA VAL A 85 -12.27 15.07 -23.54
C VAL A 85 -13.23 15.62 -24.59
N ARG A 86 -14.34 16.23 -24.17
CA ARG A 86 -15.31 16.88 -25.07
C ARG A 86 -14.95 18.33 -25.42
N GLY A 87 -13.85 18.86 -24.90
CA GLY A 87 -13.42 20.24 -25.15
C GLY A 87 -14.35 21.30 -24.55
N LEU A 88 -15.09 20.96 -23.48
CA LEU A 88 -15.93 21.91 -22.76
C LEU A 88 -15.12 22.77 -21.77
N VAL A 89 -13.97 22.26 -21.34
CA VAL A 89 -12.98 22.94 -20.50
C VAL A 89 -11.58 22.58 -20.98
N ASP A 90 -10.62 23.45 -20.70
CA ASP A 90 -9.20 23.14 -20.91
C ASP A 90 -8.72 22.10 -19.90
N ASP A 91 -7.79 21.22 -20.30
CA ASP A 91 -7.29 20.13 -19.47
C ASP A 91 -6.55 20.63 -18.20
N HIS A 92 -5.85 21.75 -18.30
CA HIS A 92 -4.94 22.25 -17.24
C HIS A 92 -3.93 21.18 -16.74
N GLY A 93 -3.62 20.18 -17.59
CA GLY A 93 -2.74 19.06 -17.25
C GLY A 93 -3.32 18.06 -16.25
N GLN A 94 -4.65 17.99 -16.08
CA GLN A 94 -5.29 17.17 -15.05
C GLN A 94 -5.83 15.82 -15.53
N LEU A 95 -5.93 15.59 -16.85
CA LEU A 95 -6.51 14.39 -17.43
C LEU A 95 -5.81 13.11 -16.93
N ALA A 96 -4.48 13.14 -16.79
CA ALA A 96 -3.71 12.02 -16.25
C ALA A 96 -4.09 11.71 -14.79
N ALA A 97 -4.24 12.74 -13.95
CA ALA A 97 -4.66 12.58 -12.57
C ALA A 97 -6.09 12.05 -12.45
N HIS A 98 -6.98 12.43 -13.37
CA HIS A 98 -8.33 11.86 -13.43
C HIS A 98 -8.34 10.40 -13.89
N ALA A 99 -7.50 10.04 -14.87
CA ALA A 99 -7.33 8.65 -15.30
C ALA A 99 -6.80 7.77 -14.16
N ASP A 100 -5.82 8.27 -13.39
CA ASP A 100 -5.31 7.59 -12.18
C ASP A 100 -6.38 7.43 -11.11
N GLY A 101 -7.16 8.50 -10.84
CA GLY A 101 -8.25 8.45 -9.87
C GLY A 101 -9.33 7.43 -10.24
N LEU A 102 -9.66 7.30 -11.53
CA LEU A 102 -10.57 6.25 -12.01
C LEU A 102 -9.99 4.86 -11.80
N ALA A 103 -8.76 4.61 -12.22
CA ALA A 103 -8.13 3.30 -12.10
C ALA A 103 -8.03 2.86 -10.62
N ASN A 104 -7.63 3.78 -9.73
CA ASN A 104 -7.52 3.51 -8.30
C ASN A 104 -8.89 3.22 -7.67
N GLY A 105 -9.89 4.07 -7.93
CA GLY A 105 -11.22 3.88 -7.36
C GLY A 105 -11.93 2.62 -7.86
N ILE A 106 -11.70 2.22 -9.13
CA ILE A 106 -12.25 0.97 -9.66
C ILE A 106 -11.59 -0.25 -9.02
N ALA A 107 -10.27 -0.22 -8.78
CA ALA A 107 -9.57 -1.30 -8.11
C ALA A 107 -10.05 -1.52 -6.65
N GLU A 108 -10.61 -0.49 -6.00
CA GLU A 108 -11.20 -0.62 -4.67
C GLU A 108 -12.54 -1.40 -4.68
N LEU A 109 -13.24 -1.48 -5.81
CA LEU A 109 -14.59 -2.05 -5.88
C LEU A 109 -14.67 -3.52 -5.46
N GLN A 110 -13.58 -4.27 -5.57
CA GLN A 110 -13.50 -5.66 -5.11
C GLN A 110 -13.64 -5.81 -3.59
N TYR A 111 -13.50 -4.73 -2.81
CA TYR A 111 -13.51 -4.77 -1.34
C TYR A 111 -14.76 -4.13 -0.69
N VAL A 112 -15.50 -3.31 -1.43
CA VAL A 112 -16.54 -2.43 -0.87
C VAL A 112 -17.95 -3.03 -0.87
N PHE A 113 -18.14 -4.17 -1.54
CA PHE A 113 -19.41 -4.93 -1.56
C PHE A 113 -19.33 -6.15 -0.63
N GLN A 114 -19.09 -5.88 0.67
CA GLN A 114 -18.92 -6.92 1.68
C GLN A 114 -20.16 -7.83 1.80
N GLU A 115 -19.95 -9.12 2.07
CA GLU A 115 -21.05 -10.06 2.33
C GLU A 115 -21.86 -9.62 3.55
N GLY A 116 -23.19 -9.79 3.49
CA GLY A 116 -24.09 -9.33 4.56
C GLY A 116 -24.38 -7.83 4.58
N SER A 117 -23.87 -7.05 3.62
CA SER A 117 -24.14 -5.59 3.51
C SER A 117 -25.36 -5.22 2.67
N VAL A 118 -26.33 -6.14 2.58
CA VAL A 118 -27.64 -5.92 1.94
C VAL A 118 -28.49 -5.06 2.86
N VAL A 119 -28.88 -3.88 2.39
CA VAL A 119 -29.68 -2.91 3.15
C VAL A 119 -30.78 -2.33 2.27
N ASP A 120 -31.96 -2.10 2.84
CA ASP A 120 -33.19 -1.78 2.10
C ASP A 120 -33.13 -0.50 1.25
N ASP A 121 -32.30 0.48 1.65
CA ASP A 121 -32.16 1.78 0.98
C ASP A 121 -30.96 1.84 0.02
N SER A 122 -30.36 0.70 -0.31
CA SER A 122 -29.26 0.64 -1.29
C SER A 122 -29.75 0.45 -2.71
N GLU A 123 -29.07 1.11 -3.66
CA GLU A 123 -29.24 0.82 -5.08
C GLU A 123 -28.53 -0.47 -5.53
N ALA A 124 -27.70 -1.07 -4.67
CA ALA A 124 -27.00 -2.32 -4.95
C ALA A 124 -28.00 -3.50 -4.94
N LEU A 125 -28.11 -4.21 -6.07
CA LEU A 125 -29.04 -5.33 -6.18
C LEU A 125 -28.49 -6.59 -5.46
N PRO A 126 -29.37 -7.43 -4.87
CA PRO A 126 -28.97 -8.70 -4.24
C PRO A 126 -28.14 -9.63 -5.13
N VAL A 127 -28.34 -9.54 -6.46
CA VAL A 127 -27.64 -10.34 -7.47
C VAL A 127 -26.11 -10.19 -7.44
N ILE A 128 -25.59 -9.11 -6.85
CA ILE A 128 -24.15 -8.94 -6.58
C ILE A 128 -23.62 -10.11 -5.75
N TRP A 129 -24.34 -10.48 -4.70
CA TRP A 129 -23.94 -11.54 -3.77
C TRP A 129 -24.43 -12.93 -4.21
N GLU A 130 -25.47 -13.00 -5.05
CA GLU A 130 -25.93 -14.27 -5.64
C GLU A 130 -25.06 -14.72 -6.82
N GLN A 131 -24.38 -13.80 -7.51
CA GLN A 131 -23.53 -14.07 -8.68
C GLN A 131 -22.16 -13.37 -8.55
N PRO A 132 -21.35 -13.71 -7.53
CA PRO A 132 -20.10 -13.01 -7.23
C PRO A 132 -19.08 -13.10 -8.38
N GLU A 133 -19.06 -14.20 -9.15
CA GLU A 133 -18.17 -14.34 -10.30
C GLU A 133 -18.56 -13.42 -11.46
N LYS A 134 -19.88 -13.25 -11.71
CA LYS A 134 -20.37 -12.32 -12.73
C LYS A 134 -20.06 -10.88 -12.33
N PHE A 135 -20.22 -10.56 -11.05
CA PHE A 135 -19.90 -9.24 -10.52
C PHE A 135 -18.38 -8.94 -10.59
N ALA A 136 -17.55 -9.89 -10.18
CA ALA A 136 -16.09 -9.78 -10.28
C ALA A 136 -15.63 -9.60 -11.74
N ALA A 137 -16.26 -10.29 -12.70
CA ALA A 137 -15.97 -10.09 -14.12
C ALA A 137 -16.35 -8.68 -14.61
N ALA A 138 -17.44 -8.11 -14.11
CA ALA A 138 -17.83 -6.72 -14.43
C ALA A 138 -16.84 -5.70 -13.85
N ILE A 139 -16.38 -5.90 -12.60
CA ILE A 139 -15.30 -5.10 -12.00
C ILE A 139 -14.03 -5.20 -12.85
N LYS A 140 -13.59 -6.42 -13.18
CA LYS A 140 -12.39 -6.64 -13.98
C LYS A 140 -12.44 -5.95 -15.35
N LYS A 141 -13.61 -5.97 -16.00
CA LYS A 141 -13.83 -5.24 -17.26
C LYS A 141 -13.67 -3.72 -17.08
N ALA A 142 -14.14 -3.17 -15.97
CA ALA A 142 -13.95 -1.76 -15.65
C ALA A 142 -12.49 -1.44 -15.34
N GLU A 143 -11.79 -2.31 -14.59
CA GLU A 143 -10.35 -2.17 -14.31
C GLU A 143 -9.56 -2.09 -15.62
N ASP A 144 -9.76 -3.06 -16.52
CA ASP A 144 -9.08 -3.12 -17.81
C ASP A 144 -9.37 -1.88 -18.67
N ALA A 145 -10.61 -1.40 -18.68
CA ALA A 145 -10.98 -0.18 -19.41
C ALA A 145 -10.27 1.06 -18.84
N THR A 146 -10.16 1.18 -17.52
CA THR A 146 -9.48 2.33 -16.88
C THR A 146 -7.97 2.29 -17.06
N VAL A 147 -7.35 1.10 -17.05
CA VAL A 147 -5.92 0.94 -17.36
C VAL A 147 -5.65 1.35 -18.82
N ALA A 148 -6.44 0.85 -19.77
CA ALA A 148 -6.32 1.24 -21.18
C ALA A 148 -6.56 2.74 -21.39
N PHE A 149 -7.48 3.34 -20.64
CA PHE A 149 -7.69 4.79 -20.67
C PHE A 149 -6.48 5.57 -20.16
N LYS A 150 -5.86 5.16 -19.05
CA LYS A 150 -4.62 5.76 -18.54
C LYS A 150 -3.49 5.68 -19.56
N GLU A 151 -3.31 4.54 -20.23
CA GLU A 151 -2.32 4.37 -21.31
C GLU A 151 -2.60 5.32 -22.48
N ALA A 152 -3.86 5.43 -22.92
CA ALA A 152 -4.26 6.35 -23.98
C ALA A 152 -3.97 7.82 -23.60
N VAL A 153 -4.26 8.22 -22.36
CA VAL A 153 -3.91 9.56 -21.85
C VAL A 153 -2.40 9.80 -21.91
N GLY A 154 -1.58 8.81 -21.54
CA GLY A 154 -0.12 8.89 -21.62
C GLY A 154 0.42 9.04 -23.06
N SER A 155 -0.34 8.64 -24.07
CA SER A 155 0.05 8.79 -25.48
C SER A 155 -0.15 10.21 -26.03
N GLY A 156 -1.07 10.99 -25.46
CA GLY A 156 -1.47 12.30 -25.98
C GLY A 156 -2.33 12.28 -27.26
N ASP A 157 -2.66 11.10 -27.79
CA ASP A 157 -3.54 10.96 -28.96
C ASP A 157 -5.00 11.18 -28.56
N SER A 158 -5.58 12.30 -29.03
CA SER A 158 -6.95 12.70 -28.70
C SER A 158 -8.01 11.69 -29.19
N GLU A 159 -7.77 11.00 -30.31
CA GLU A 159 -8.70 9.99 -30.81
C GLU A 159 -8.66 8.73 -29.93
N ALA A 160 -7.46 8.27 -29.59
CA ALA A 160 -7.26 7.14 -28.69
C ALA A 160 -7.84 7.41 -27.30
N ILE A 161 -7.61 8.61 -26.75
CA ILE A 161 -8.18 9.07 -25.47
C ILE A 161 -9.70 9.02 -25.53
N GLY A 162 -10.31 9.61 -26.57
CA GLY A 162 -11.76 9.63 -26.73
C GLY A 162 -12.36 8.24 -26.86
N ALA A 163 -11.71 7.33 -27.59
CA ALA A 163 -12.15 5.94 -27.72
C ALA A 163 -12.04 5.16 -26.41
N ALA A 164 -10.92 5.27 -25.70
CA ALA A 164 -10.71 4.59 -24.43
C ALA A 164 -11.68 5.13 -23.34
N PHE A 165 -11.93 6.44 -23.31
CA PHE A 165 -12.90 7.02 -22.37
C PHE A 165 -14.34 6.51 -22.63
N ARG A 166 -14.74 6.32 -23.89
CA ARG A 166 -16.03 5.68 -24.21
C ARG A 166 -16.10 4.25 -23.67
N ASN A 167 -15.01 3.49 -23.74
CA ASN A 167 -14.96 2.13 -23.21
C ASN A 167 -15.12 2.10 -21.68
N VAL A 168 -14.53 3.07 -20.95
CA VAL A 168 -14.78 3.26 -19.52
C VAL A 168 -16.27 3.52 -19.26
N GLY A 169 -16.89 4.44 -20.00
CA GLY A 169 -18.33 4.69 -19.86
C GLY A 169 -19.19 3.44 -20.09
N MET A 170 -18.83 2.62 -21.09
CA MET A 170 -19.52 1.36 -21.37
C MET A 170 -19.31 0.30 -20.28
N SER A 171 -18.15 0.23 -19.63
CA SER A 171 -17.95 -0.69 -18.49
C SER A 171 -18.77 -0.27 -17.27
N CYS A 172 -18.85 1.05 -16.98
CA CYS A 172 -19.71 1.58 -15.92
C CYS A 172 -21.18 1.21 -16.17
N ARG A 173 -21.67 1.44 -17.40
CA ARG A 173 -23.05 1.08 -17.78
C ARG A 173 -23.28 -0.42 -17.69
N GLY A 174 -22.37 -1.24 -18.21
CA GLY A 174 -22.52 -2.69 -18.17
C GLY A 174 -22.62 -3.26 -16.75
N CYS A 175 -21.89 -2.71 -15.78
CA CYS A 175 -22.03 -3.10 -14.38
C CYS A 175 -23.38 -2.62 -13.81
N HIS A 176 -23.74 -1.35 -14.02
CA HIS A 176 -24.99 -0.81 -13.47
C HIS A 176 -26.25 -1.47 -14.05
N ASP A 177 -26.26 -1.83 -15.34
CA ASP A 177 -27.39 -2.51 -15.99
C ASP A 177 -27.69 -3.87 -15.34
N ASP A 178 -26.67 -4.56 -14.81
CA ASP A 178 -26.79 -5.88 -14.20
C ASP A 178 -26.95 -5.84 -12.66
N PHE A 179 -26.34 -4.86 -11.99
CA PHE A 179 -26.09 -4.92 -10.54
C PHE A 179 -26.61 -3.72 -9.74
N ARG A 180 -27.22 -2.72 -10.40
CA ARG A 180 -27.79 -1.55 -9.75
C ARG A 180 -29.25 -1.37 -10.12
N VAL A 181 -30.05 -0.87 -9.19
CA VAL A 181 -31.42 -0.42 -9.49
C VAL A 181 -31.38 0.55 -10.68
N ALA A 182 -32.26 0.30 -11.65
CA ALA A 182 -32.42 1.18 -12.79
C ALA A 182 -33.16 2.45 -12.37
N HIS A 183 -32.69 3.59 -12.86
CA HIS A 183 -33.36 4.88 -12.72
C HIS A 183 -33.84 5.34 -14.11
N ASP A 184 -35.03 5.91 -14.16
CA ASP A 184 -35.69 6.45 -15.35
C ASP A 184 -35.22 7.86 -15.76
#